data_AF-A0A1V9YYT8-F1
#
_entry.id   AF-A0A1V9YYT8-F1
#
_cell.length_a   1.000
_cell.length_b   1.000
_cell.length_c   1.000
_cell.angle_alpha   90.00
_cell.angle_beta   90.00
_cell.angle_gamma   90.00
#
_symmetry.space_group_name_H-M   'P 1'
#
loop_
_entity.id
_entity.type
_entity.pdbx_description
1 polymer ?
#
loop_
_entity_poly.entity_id
_entity_poly.type
_entity_poly.pdbx_seq_one_letter_code
_entity_poly.pdbx_strand_id
1 'polypeptide(L)'
;MTQDLNTARANVYEELEKSLANIEHLDVAKIESVAGNFAIALHEGVFIATPMPYPELGDNDVVRLVCSPLPLEAAALARRIGEKIAAIFQSDDKVLTYVNTQASMHITLFHTSHPDASQPFSEEIRANEITHLHQLASTTKKFELNIHSVVIASSGTVLMLFDDPSNSIQTLRYQAKAAFGEHLRHPSHIVHSTLSRILSTQIPTDRLLQAQAHCHQLTQELRGQVLDTNIKYNSYILFLLEQTDGSSCLSFLNLPPSTHMSVQIADLPVIDLAKYMANREQGGDQCRVVAECLYKYGVLVVRDPRATEDDNNTFVDMMERYFEQTDFKQDARPEYSYQVGVTPEHLERARNHCNRAETLDEAHRPVTLCPPELDKKSRFFWRTGPRPPKTQFTELNAEPVIPKAFPEWENTMDMWGNKMLAAVHELVEMAAIGLRLEKDAFQKRMTYGPHLLAPTGSNFNKYGNLNDVLAGYHYDLNLLTIHGKSRFRGLYIWLRNGEKALVRVPDGCLLVQAGKQIEYLT
;
A
#
# COMPACT_ATOMS: atom_id res chain seq x y z
N MET A 1 35.32 9.08 -18.48
CA MET A 1 34.67 8.22 -17.47
C MET A 1 33.38 7.58 -17.98
N THR A 2 32.42 8.32 -18.55
CA THR A 2 31.12 7.77 -19.00
C THR A 2 31.21 6.76 -20.16
N GLN A 3 32.11 6.99 -21.14
CA GLN A 3 32.31 6.09 -22.28
C GLN A 3 32.93 4.74 -21.87
N ASP A 4 33.80 4.76 -20.85
CA ASP A 4 34.45 3.57 -20.27
C ASP A 4 33.43 2.71 -19.47
N LEU A 5 32.55 3.36 -18.70
CA LEU A 5 31.48 2.71 -17.94
C LEU A 5 30.43 2.01 -18.81
N ASN A 6 29.99 2.66 -19.90
CA ASN A 6 29.04 2.05 -20.82
C ASN A 6 29.66 0.85 -21.54
N THR A 7 30.95 0.92 -21.86
CA THR A 7 31.69 -0.21 -22.45
C THR A 7 31.80 -1.37 -21.45
N ALA A 8 32.10 -1.09 -20.18
CA ALA A 8 32.15 -2.11 -19.13
C ALA A 8 30.78 -2.78 -18.90
N ARG A 9 29.68 -2.01 -18.88
CA ARG A 9 28.32 -2.57 -18.76
C ARG A 9 27.97 -3.45 -19.96
N ALA A 10 28.27 -2.98 -21.18
CA ALA A 10 28.01 -3.73 -22.40
C ALA A 10 28.75 -5.09 -22.39
N ASN A 11 30.02 -5.10 -21.98
CA ASN A 11 30.80 -6.34 -21.87
C ASN A 11 30.16 -7.33 -20.87
N VAL A 12 29.74 -6.85 -19.70
CA VAL A 12 29.06 -7.71 -18.69
C VAL A 12 27.72 -8.24 -19.22
N TYR A 13 26.96 -7.44 -19.96
CA TYR A 13 25.68 -7.88 -20.52
C TYR A 13 25.89 -8.91 -21.62
N GLU A 14 26.90 -8.72 -22.46
CA GLU A 14 27.30 -9.67 -23.49
C GLU A 14 27.76 -10.99 -22.87
N GLU A 15 28.54 -10.96 -21.79
CA GLU A 15 28.94 -12.16 -21.03
C GLU A 15 27.73 -12.90 -20.45
N LEU A 16 26.74 -12.19 -19.89
CA LEU A 16 25.52 -12.80 -19.35
C LEU A 16 24.65 -13.40 -20.45
N GLU A 17 24.47 -12.71 -21.57
CA GLU A 17 23.73 -13.21 -22.74
C GLU A 17 24.38 -14.45 -23.33
N LYS A 18 25.73 -14.52 -23.29
CA LYS A 18 26.52 -15.67 -23.74
C LYS A 18 26.78 -16.71 -22.66
N SER A 19 26.35 -16.48 -21.41
CA SER A 19 26.73 -17.35 -20.27
C SER A 19 26.25 -18.79 -20.41
N LEU A 20 25.18 -19.02 -21.19
CA LEU A 20 24.68 -20.35 -21.55
C LEU A 20 24.93 -20.74 -23.02
N ALA A 21 25.75 -19.99 -23.76
CA ALA A 21 26.09 -20.34 -25.15
C ALA A 21 26.78 -21.71 -25.25
N ASN A 22 27.51 -22.10 -24.20
CA ASN A 22 28.00 -23.47 -23.99
C ASN A 22 27.14 -24.13 -22.90
N ILE A 23 26.08 -24.81 -23.31
CA ILE A 23 25.02 -25.36 -22.43
C ILE A 23 25.56 -26.38 -21.41
N GLU A 24 26.78 -26.88 -21.60
CA GLU A 24 27.49 -27.78 -20.66
C GLU A 24 28.04 -27.08 -19.40
N HIS A 25 27.94 -25.75 -19.29
CA HIS A 25 28.60 -24.98 -18.22
C HIS A 25 27.63 -24.23 -17.30
N LEU A 26 26.63 -24.94 -16.75
CA LEU A 26 25.98 -24.45 -15.54
C LEU A 26 27.01 -24.37 -14.41
N ASP A 27 26.97 -23.27 -13.68
CA ASP A 27 27.79 -23.09 -12.48
C ASP A 27 27.10 -23.83 -11.32
N VAL A 28 27.30 -25.15 -11.29
CA VAL A 28 26.69 -26.08 -10.33
C VAL A 28 26.92 -25.61 -8.90
N ALA A 29 28.13 -25.17 -8.57
CA ALA A 29 28.47 -24.68 -7.24
C ALA A 29 27.66 -23.45 -6.83
N LYS A 30 27.42 -22.50 -7.76
CA LYS A 30 26.53 -21.36 -7.49
C LYS A 30 25.07 -21.78 -7.36
N ILE A 31 24.60 -22.71 -8.18
CA ILE A 31 23.22 -23.22 -8.08
C ILE A 31 23.00 -23.87 -6.71
N GLU A 32 23.92 -24.72 -6.26
CA GLU A 32 23.85 -25.37 -4.94
C GLU A 32 23.92 -24.35 -3.81
N SER A 33 24.83 -23.37 -3.91
CA SER A 33 24.93 -22.29 -2.92
C SER A 33 23.64 -21.48 -2.82
N VAL A 34 23.02 -21.14 -3.95
CA VAL A 34 21.75 -20.43 -3.99
C VAL A 34 20.62 -21.30 -3.44
N ALA A 35 20.53 -22.56 -3.85
CA ALA A 35 19.54 -23.53 -3.37
C ALA A 35 19.63 -23.74 -1.84
N GLY A 36 20.85 -23.68 -1.28
CA GLY A 36 21.10 -23.70 0.15
C GLY A 36 20.45 -22.56 0.95
N ASN A 37 19.88 -21.54 0.28
CA ASN A 37 19.10 -20.48 0.92
C ASN A 37 17.58 -20.73 0.84
N PHE A 38 17.13 -21.93 0.47
CA PHE A 38 15.71 -22.27 0.34
C PHE A 38 15.36 -23.53 1.14
N ALA A 39 14.25 -23.47 1.86
CA ALA A 39 13.60 -24.63 2.45
C ALA A 39 12.72 -25.29 1.37
N ILE A 40 12.86 -26.59 1.20
CA ILE A 40 12.10 -27.36 0.21
C ILE A 40 11.09 -28.22 0.97
N ALA A 41 9.79 -28.00 0.72
CA ALA A 41 8.71 -28.75 1.33
C ALA A 41 7.89 -29.47 0.26
N LEU A 42 7.41 -30.68 0.57
CA LEU A 42 6.47 -31.41 -0.29
C LEU A 42 5.04 -31.02 0.08
N HIS A 43 4.30 -30.45 -0.86
CA HIS A 43 2.89 -30.07 -0.69
C HIS A 43 2.07 -30.68 -1.83
N GLU A 44 1.09 -31.52 -1.49
CA GLU A 44 0.22 -32.20 -2.46
C GLU A 44 0.97 -32.95 -3.59
N GLY A 45 2.15 -33.49 -3.28
CA GLY A 45 2.99 -34.21 -4.24
C GLY A 45 3.92 -33.32 -5.09
N VAL A 46 3.88 -31.99 -4.90
CA VAL A 46 4.76 -31.03 -5.58
C VAL A 46 5.76 -30.45 -4.59
N PHE A 47 7.03 -30.39 -4.97
CA PHE A 47 8.03 -29.73 -4.15
C PHE A 47 7.95 -28.21 -4.31
N ILE A 48 7.86 -27.49 -3.19
CA ILE A 48 7.80 -26.03 -3.13
C ILE A 48 9.05 -25.52 -2.43
N ALA A 49 9.80 -24.67 -3.11
CA ALA A 49 10.93 -23.96 -2.52
C ALA A 49 10.48 -22.63 -1.90
N THR A 50 10.86 -22.39 -0.65
CA THR A 50 10.58 -21.14 0.09
C THR A 50 11.90 -20.57 0.57
N PRO A 51 12.18 -19.26 0.38
CA PRO A 51 13.41 -18.64 0.91
C PRO A 51 13.53 -18.89 2.41
N MET A 52 14.71 -19.31 2.86
CA MET A 52 15.04 -19.42 4.27
C MET A 52 15.37 -18.07 4.86
N PRO A 53 15.26 -17.94 6.19
CA PRO A 53 15.96 -16.91 6.93
C PRO A 53 17.42 -16.82 6.53
N TYR A 54 17.96 -15.60 6.54
CA TYR A 54 19.40 -15.45 6.63
C TYR A 54 19.88 -16.14 7.92
N PRO A 55 21.08 -16.76 7.91
CA PRO A 55 21.65 -17.36 9.12
C PRO A 55 21.64 -16.36 10.27
N GLU A 56 21.57 -16.86 11.53
CA GLU A 56 21.81 -16.04 12.72
C GLU A 56 23.19 -15.40 12.64
N LEU A 57 23.22 -14.18 12.13
CA LEU A 57 24.31 -13.24 12.32
C LEU A 57 24.18 -12.79 13.78
N GLY A 58 25.26 -12.82 14.56
CA GLY A 58 25.20 -12.47 15.99
C GLY A 58 24.62 -11.07 16.20
N ASP A 59 24.26 -10.71 17.45
CA ASP A 59 23.53 -9.48 17.82
C ASP A 59 24.06 -8.16 17.21
N ASN A 60 25.29 -8.15 16.68
CA ASN A 60 25.97 -6.99 16.09
C ASN A 60 26.20 -7.06 14.57
N ASP A 61 25.77 -8.13 13.88
CA ASP A 61 25.97 -8.32 12.44
C ASP A 61 24.61 -8.41 11.75
N VAL A 62 24.31 -7.47 10.84
CA VAL A 62 23.12 -7.58 9.97
C VAL A 62 23.48 -7.24 8.53
N VAL A 63 22.90 -7.98 7.58
CA VAL A 63 22.99 -7.65 6.16
C VAL A 63 22.07 -6.49 5.86
N ARG A 64 22.62 -5.48 5.18
CA ARG A 64 21.93 -4.21 4.91
C ARG A 64 22.06 -3.90 3.42
N LEU A 65 20.93 -4.02 2.73
CA LEU A 65 20.82 -3.88 1.29
C LEU A 65 19.95 -2.67 0.97
N VAL A 66 20.41 -1.81 0.07
CA VAL A 66 19.65 -0.69 -0.47
C VAL A 66 19.21 -1.05 -1.89
N CYS A 67 17.91 -1.04 -2.11
CA CYS A 67 17.32 -1.36 -3.41
C CYS A 67 16.23 -0.36 -3.84
N SER A 68 15.97 -0.33 -5.14
CA SER A 68 14.83 0.34 -5.73
C SER A 68 13.78 -0.70 -6.11
N PRO A 69 12.59 -0.74 -5.48
CA PRO A 69 11.52 -1.62 -5.91
C PRO A 69 11.09 -1.30 -7.34
N LEU A 70 10.66 -2.32 -8.08
CA LEU A 70 10.03 -2.08 -9.37
C LEU A 70 8.63 -1.49 -9.17
N PRO A 71 8.18 -0.53 -10.02
CA PRO A 71 6.79 -0.08 -10.04
C PRO A 71 5.81 -1.25 -10.18
N LEU A 72 4.58 -1.11 -9.66
CA LEU A 72 3.62 -2.22 -9.59
C LEU A 72 3.44 -2.98 -10.92
N GLU A 73 3.29 -2.25 -12.03
CA GLU A 73 3.11 -2.83 -13.37
C GLU A 73 4.38 -3.54 -13.86
N ALA A 74 5.55 -2.95 -13.61
CA ALA A 74 6.85 -3.52 -13.94
C ALA A 74 7.14 -4.77 -13.11
N ALA A 75 6.83 -4.75 -11.82
CA ALA A 75 6.94 -5.90 -10.92
C ALA A 75 6.00 -7.04 -11.36
N ALA A 76 4.77 -6.71 -11.79
CA ALA A 76 3.84 -7.69 -12.33
C ALA A 76 4.35 -8.30 -13.64
N LEU A 77 4.92 -7.49 -14.55
CA LEU A 77 5.55 -7.96 -15.78
C LEU A 77 6.75 -8.89 -15.48
N ALA A 78 7.64 -8.44 -14.59
CA ALA A 78 8.81 -9.18 -14.13
C ALA A 78 8.42 -10.55 -13.56
N ARG A 79 7.39 -10.59 -12.71
CA ARG A 79 6.87 -11.84 -12.14
C ARG A 79 6.30 -12.76 -13.22
N ARG A 80 5.44 -12.24 -14.12
CA ARG A 80 4.89 -13.05 -15.22
C ARG A 80 5.97 -13.65 -16.10
N ILE A 81 7.04 -12.90 -16.37
CA ILE A 81 8.19 -13.41 -17.14
C ILE A 81 8.91 -14.52 -16.36
N GLY A 82 9.16 -14.31 -15.07
CA GLY A 82 9.75 -15.31 -14.19
C GLY A 82 8.92 -16.61 -14.13
N GLU A 83 7.60 -16.50 -14.03
CA GLU A 83 6.64 -17.62 -14.05
C GLU A 83 6.67 -18.36 -15.39
N LYS A 84 6.64 -17.64 -16.53
CA LYS A 84 6.73 -18.24 -17.87
C LYS A 84 8.01 -19.04 -18.06
N ILE A 85 9.15 -18.49 -17.62
CA ILE A 85 10.44 -19.17 -17.77
C ILE A 85 10.53 -20.35 -16.78
N ALA A 86 10.07 -20.19 -15.54
CA ALA A 86 10.03 -21.28 -14.56
C ALA A 86 9.15 -22.45 -15.02
N ALA A 87 8.00 -22.17 -15.66
CA ALA A 87 7.08 -23.19 -16.17
C ALA A 87 7.70 -24.12 -17.23
N ILE A 88 8.73 -23.67 -17.94
CA ILE A 88 9.49 -24.51 -18.90
C ILE A 88 10.14 -25.71 -18.19
N PHE A 89 10.52 -25.53 -16.93
CA PHE A 89 11.18 -26.54 -16.11
C PHE A 89 10.20 -27.39 -15.29
N GLN A 90 9.00 -26.87 -15.00
CA GLN A 90 8.01 -27.53 -14.14
C GLN A 90 7.37 -28.79 -14.74
N SER A 91 7.54 -29.07 -16.03
CA SER A 91 7.09 -30.34 -16.63
C SER A 91 7.97 -31.54 -16.25
N ASP A 92 9.09 -31.31 -15.57
CA ASP A 92 9.95 -32.34 -15.00
C ASP A 92 9.89 -32.20 -13.47
N ASP A 93 9.27 -33.17 -12.79
CA ASP A 93 9.06 -33.19 -11.34
C ASP A 93 10.38 -33.11 -10.53
N LYS A 94 11.54 -33.16 -11.19
CA LYS A 94 12.87 -33.10 -10.60
C LYS A 94 13.53 -31.73 -10.65
N VAL A 95 13.04 -30.78 -11.46
CA VAL A 95 13.65 -29.46 -11.59
C VAL A 95 12.91 -28.44 -10.71
N LEU A 96 13.55 -28.08 -9.61
CA LEU A 96 13.06 -27.08 -8.67
C LEU A 96 13.35 -25.68 -9.19
N THR A 97 12.32 -24.84 -9.14
CA THR A 97 12.45 -23.42 -9.46
C THR A 97 11.78 -22.57 -8.39
N TYR A 98 12.23 -21.34 -8.26
CA TYR A 98 11.61 -20.33 -7.41
C TYR A 98 11.42 -19.04 -8.19
N VAL A 99 10.19 -18.52 -8.19
CA VAL A 99 9.89 -17.21 -8.78
C VAL A 99 9.75 -16.19 -7.65
N ASN A 100 10.45 -15.06 -7.78
CA ASN A 100 10.33 -13.97 -6.81
C ASN A 100 8.88 -13.50 -6.70
N THR A 101 8.48 -13.10 -5.49
CA THR A 101 7.15 -12.49 -5.28
C THR A 101 7.11 -11.13 -5.97
N GLN A 102 5.92 -10.68 -6.36
CA GLN A 102 5.78 -9.36 -6.95
C GLN A 102 6.31 -8.27 -6.00
N ALA A 103 6.12 -8.45 -4.69
CA ALA A 103 6.61 -7.54 -3.66
C ALA A 103 8.15 -7.58 -3.50
N SER A 104 8.82 -8.67 -3.88
CA SER A 104 10.28 -8.77 -3.80
C SER A 104 11.01 -8.36 -5.08
N MET A 105 10.29 -7.91 -6.13
CA MET A 105 10.91 -7.44 -7.37
C MET A 105 11.55 -6.07 -7.19
N HIS A 106 12.87 -6.01 -7.32
CA HIS A 106 13.65 -4.80 -7.10
C HIS A 106 14.91 -4.77 -7.96
N ILE A 107 15.57 -3.62 -7.98
CA ILE A 107 16.91 -3.39 -8.51
C ILE A 107 17.84 -3.12 -7.32
N THR A 108 18.88 -3.94 -7.19
CA THR A 108 19.91 -3.73 -6.16
C THR A 108 20.75 -2.50 -6.50
N LEU A 109 20.74 -1.51 -5.62
CA LEU A 109 21.56 -0.31 -5.76
C LEU A 109 22.94 -0.57 -5.16
N PHE A 110 23.01 -0.91 -3.87
CA PHE A 110 24.24 -1.23 -3.15
C PHE A 110 23.95 -1.88 -1.79
N HIS A 111 24.96 -2.46 -1.16
CA HIS A 111 24.95 -2.98 0.20
C HIS A 111 25.79 -2.08 1.10
N THR A 112 25.22 -1.64 2.22
CA THR A 112 26.00 -1.04 3.32
C THR A 112 26.63 -2.12 4.19
N SER A 113 26.08 -3.34 4.19
CA SER A 113 26.62 -4.52 4.85
C SER A 113 26.27 -5.78 4.04
N HIS A 114 27.24 -6.64 3.71
CA HIS A 114 27.07 -7.80 2.82
C HIS A 114 27.35 -9.11 3.57
N PRO A 115 26.73 -10.27 3.22
CA PRO A 115 26.99 -11.54 3.89
C PRO A 115 28.49 -11.91 3.99
N ASP A 116 29.24 -11.74 2.91
CA ASP A 116 30.69 -12.02 2.87
C ASP A 116 31.57 -10.91 3.45
N ALA A 117 30.99 -9.81 3.91
CA ALA A 117 31.68 -8.64 4.43
C ALA A 117 30.73 -7.82 5.33
N SER A 118 30.32 -8.42 6.45
CA SER A 118 29.40 -7.79 7.39
C SER A 118 30.02 -6.53 7.99
N GLN A 119 29.15 -5.61 8.40
CA GLN A 119 29.51 -4.38 9.08
C GLN A 119 28.77 -4.31 10.42
N PRO A 120 29.38 -3.74 11.47
CA PRO A 120 28.75 -3.59 12.77
C PRO A 120 27.38 -2.94 12.69
N PHE A 121 26.51 -3.31 13.62
CA PHE A 121 25.15 -2.81 13.73
C PHE A 121 24.88 -2.23 15.13
N SER A 122 24.25 -1.06 15.16
CA SER A 122 23.67 -0.46 16.36
C SER A 122 22.54 0.49 15.91
N GLU A 123 21.64 0.86 16.83
CA GLU A 123 20.59 1.84 16.53
C GLU A 123 21.18 3.19 16.07
N GLU A 124 22.33 3.59 16.62
CA GLU A 124 23.04 4.80 16.23
C GLU A 124 23.61 4.69 14.81
N ILE A 125 24.25 3.57 14.46
CA ILE A 125 24.74 3.31 13.11
C ILE A 125 23.57 3.32 12.13
N ARG A 126 22.45 2.68 12.48
CA ARG A 126 21.23 2.67 11.66
C ARG A 126 20.68 4.09 11.44
N ALA A 127 20.60 4.92 12.48
CA ALA A 127 20.12 6.30 12.37
C ALA A 127 21.04 7.15 11.46
N ASN A 128 22.36 6.97 11.58
CA ASN A 128 23.34 7.63 10.71
C ASN A 128 23.23 7.15 9.25
N GLU A 129 23.12 5.84 9.02
CA GLU A 129 22.94 5.27 7.68
C GLU A 129 21.65 5.81 7.03
N ILE A 130 20.53 5.86 7.76
CA ILE A 130 19.25 6.43 7.29
C ILE A 130 19.43 7.91 6.91
N THR A 131 20.13 8.69 7.73
CA THR A 131 20.39 10.12 7.47
C THR A 131 21.17 10.32 6.17
N HIS A 132 22.25 9.56 5.96
CA HIS A 132 23.03 9.59 4.72
C HIS A 132 22.20 9.17 3.51
N LEU A 133 21.32 8.18 3.65
CA LEU A 133 20.43 7.76 2.57
C LEU A 133 19.41 8.85 2.22
N HIS A 134 18.87 9.59 3.18
CA HIS A 134 18.01 10.74 2.89
C HIS A 134 18.73 11.83 2.12
N GLN A 135 19.97 12.13 2.48
CA GLN A 135 20.76 13.11 1.76
C GLN A 135 21.06 12.66 0.33
N LEU A 136 21.45 11.39 0.15
CA LEU A 136 21.66 10.79 -1.17
C LEU A 136 20.38 10.81 -2.01
N ALA A 137 19.24 10.46 -1.40
CA ALA A 137 17.92 10.52 -2.01
C ALA A 137 17.56 11.91 -2.52
N SER A 138 17.76 12.92 -1.66
CA SER A 138 17.38 14.30 -1.95
C SER A 138 18.12 14.91 -3.14
N THR A 139 19.32 14.41 -3.43
CA THR A 139 20.20 14.89 -4.50
C THR A 139 20.16 14.02 -5.76
N THR A 140 19.55 12.83 -5.67
CA THR A 140 19.40 11.92 -6.81
C THR A 140 18.22 12.37 -7.66
N LYS A 141 18.48 12.69 -8.94
CA LYS A 141 17.41 12.98 -9.90
C LYS A 141 16.64 11.71 -10.25
N LYS A 142 15.35 11.86 -10.56
CA LYS A 142 14.54 10.80 -11.18
C LYS A 142 15.30 10.23 -12.39
N PHE A 143 15.33 8.91 -12.50
CA PHE A 143 15.93 8.21 -13.62
C PHE A 143 14.93 7.27 -14.28
N GLU A 144 15.13 7.03 -15.57
CA GLU A 144 14.35 6.09 -16.36
C GLU A 144 15.27 4.96 -16.78
N LEU A 145 14.75 3.74 -16.71
CA LEU A 145 15.47 2.55 -17.12
C LEU A 145 14.74 1.90 -18.29
N ASN A 146 15.50 1.51 -19.29
CA ASN A 146 14.97 0.79 -20.44
C ASN A 146 15.26 -0.69 -20.26
N ILE A 147 14.32 -1.55 -20.62
CA ILE A 147 14.58 -2.99 -20.65
C ILE A 147 15.64 -3.25 -21.71
N HIS A 148 16.79 -3.81 -21.30
CA HIS A 148 17.86 -4.21 -22.21
C HIS A 148 17.60 -5.62 -22.75
N SER A 149 17.53 -6.60 -21.85
CA SER A 149 17.29 -8.00 -22.19
C SER A 149 16.77 -8.81 -21.01
N VAL A 150 16.15 -9.95 -21.29
CA VAL A 150 15.86 -11.01 -20.32
C VAL A 150 16.82 -12.14 -20.60
N VAL A 151 17.56 -12.57 -19.58
CA VAL A 151 18.60 -13.60 -19.71
C VAL A 151 18.46 -14.64 -18.63
N ILE A 152 18.93 -15.85 -18.92
CA ILE A 152 19.19 -16.88 -17.91
C ILE A 152 20.71 -17.03 -17.81
N ALA A 153 21.24 -16.79 -16.62
CA ALA A 153 22.67 -16.87 -16.34
C ALA A 153 23.10 -18.33 -16.09
N SER A 154 24.39 -18.62 -16.27
CA SER A 154 24.98 -19.93 -15.91
C SER A 154 24.79 -20.33 -14.44
N SER A 155 24.53 -19.37 -13.55
CA SER A 155 24.14 -19.61 -12.16
C SER A 155 22.69 -20.09 -11.96
N GLY A 156 21.96 -20.39 -13.05
CA GLY A 156 20.54 -20.76 -13.00
C GLY A 156 19.62 -19.59 -12.64
N THR A 157 20.12 -18.35 -12.64
CA THR A 157 19.34 -17.17 -12.28
C THR A 157 18.77 -16.50 -13.52
N VAL A 158 17.46 -16.24 -13.52
CA VAL A 158 16.78 -15.49 -14.57
C VAL A 158 16.76 -14.01 -14.20
N LEU A 159 17.32 -13.17 -15.07
CA LEU A 159 17.54 -11.75 -14.85
C LEU A 159 16.81 -10.94 -15.92
N MET A 160 16.21 -9.83 -15.51
CA MET A 160 15.86 -8.72 -16.39
C MET A 160 16.96 -7.65 -16.27
N LEU A 161 17.64 -7.37 -17.36
CA LEU A 161 18.71 -6.38 -17.45
C LEU A 161 18.15 -5.04 -17.92
N PHE A 162 18.71 -3.95 -17.42
CA PHE A 162 18.27 -2.60 -17.74
C PHE A 162 19.40 -1.72 -18.27
N ASP A 163 19.09 -0.90 -19.27
CA ASP A 163 19.93 0.22 -19.65
C ASP A 163 19.68 1.41 -18.71
N ASP A 164 20.77 2.08 -18.33
CA ASP A 164 20.76 3.32 -17.55
C ASP A 164 21.36 4.44 -18.41
N PRO A 165 20.56 5.02 -19.34
CA PRO A 165 21.07 5.94 -20.36
C PRO A 165 21.61 7.23 -19.77
N SER A 166 21.07 7.68 -18.64
CA SER A 166 21.55 8.85 -17.89
C SER A 166 22.67 8.52 -16.90
N ASN A 167 23.06 7.25 -16.78
CA ASN A 167 24.06 6.74 -15.84
C ASN A 167 23.74 7.14 -14.38
N SER A 168 22.46 7.21 -14.05
CA SER A 168 21.95 7.70 -12.77
C SER A 168 22.24 6.74 -11.63
N ILE A 169 22.10 5.43 -11.86
CA ILE A 169 22.39 4.42 -10.84
C ILE A 169 23.88 4.40 -10.53
N GLN A 170 24.73 4.51 -11.55
CA GLN A 170 26.17 4.55 -11.33
C GLN A 170 26.60 5.82 -10.58
N THR A 171 26.00 6.96 -10.93
CA THR A 171 26.23 8.23 -10.21
C THR A 171 25.81 8.12 -8.74
N LEU A 172 24.64 7.53 -8.49
CA LEU A 172 24.15 7.25 -7.15
C LEU A 172 25.08 6.31 -6.38
N ARG A 173 25.58 5.23 -7.00
CA ARG A 173 26.55 4.31 -6.38
C ARG A 173 27.86 5.01 -6.02
N TYR A 174 28.34 5.91 -6.88
CA TYR A 174 29.54 6.72 -6.60
C TYR A 174 29.33 7.67 -5.41
N GLN A 175 28.21 8.39 -5.40
CA GLN A 175 27.85 9.26 -4.28
C GLN A 175 27.65 8.47 -2.98
N ALA A 176 27.03 7.29 -3.05
CA ALA A 176 26.89 6.39 -1.91
C ALA A 176 28.27 5.95 -1.40
N LYS A 177 29.19 5.55 -2.28
CA LYS A 177 30.55 5.17 -1.88
C LYS A 177 31.29 6.31 -1.17
N ALA A 178 31.09 7.56 -1.61
CA ALA A 178 31.64 8.73 -0.93
C ALA A 178 31.00 8.98 0.46
N ALA A 179 29.70 8.68 0.63
CA ALA A 179 28.97 8.91 1.87
C ALA A 179 29.16 7.78 2.92
N PHE A 180 29.21 6.52 2.47
CA PHE A 180 29.32 5.34 3.34
C PHE A 180 30.76 4.83 3.46
N GLY A 181 31.64 5.16 2.51
CA GLY A 181 33.04 4.76 2.51
C GLY A 181 33.34 3.52 1.64
N GLU A 182 34.61 3.13 1.62
CA GLU A 182 35.15 2.13 0.69
C GLU A 182 34.66 0.68 0.94
N HIS A 183 34.06 0.40 2.10
CA HIS A 183 33.50 -0.91 2.41
C HIS A 183 32.17 -1.19 1.70
N LEU A 184 31.51 -0.14 1.17
CA LEU A 184 30.25 -0.26 0.45
C LEU A 184 30.43 -1.17 -0.77
N ARG A 185 29.60 -2.22 -0.86
CA ARG A 185 29.60 -3.13 -2.00
C ARG A 185 28.44 -2.81 -2.91
N HIS A 186 28.70 -2.65 -4.20
CA HIS A 186 27.65 -2.51 -5.20
C HIS A 186 27.93 -3.44 -6.37
N PRO A 187 26.90 -3.84 -7.15
CA PRO A 187 27.15 -4.49 -8.42
C PRO A 187 28.02 -3.58 -9.29
N SER A 188 29.10 -4.10 -9.87
CA SER A 188 30.12 -3.28 -10.51
C SER A 188 29.53 -2.41 -11.62
N HIS A 189 28.80 -3.04 -12.55
CA HIS A 189 28.24 -2.37 -13.73
C HIS A 189 26.82 -2.83 -14.11
N ILE A 190 26.35 -3.95 -13.54
CA ILE A 190 25.04 -4.52 -13.86
C ILE A 190 23.91 -3.73 -13.18
N VAL A 191 22.84 -3.50 -13.93
CA VAL A 191 21.54 -3.02 -13.44
C VAL A 191 20.51 -4.07 -13.80
N HIS A 192 19.97 -4.76 -12.80
CA HIS A 192 19.10 -5.89 -13.06
C HIS A 192 18.04 -6.05 -11.96
N SER A 193 16.99 -6.81 -12.30
CA SER A 193 16.10 -7.43 -11.34
C SER A 193 16.16 -8.94 -11.51
N THR A 194 16.21 -9.67 -10.39
CA THR A 194 16.13 -11.14 -10.43
C THR A 194 14.66 -11.55 -10.50
N LEU A 195 14.30 -12.37 -11.49
CA LEU A 195 12.92 -12.77 -11.74
C LEU A 195 12.61 -14.14 -11.10
N SER A 196 13.47 -15.11 -11.39
CA SER A 196 13.35 -16.48 -10.90
C SER A 196 14.71 -17.15 -10.84
N ARG A 197 14.77 -18.31 -10.17
CA ARG A 197 15.96 -19.12 -9.96
C ARG A 197 15.64 -20.58 -10.22
N ILE A 198 16.59 -21.28 -10.82
CA ILE A 198 16.63 -22.73 -10.84
C ILE A 198 17.45 -23.19 -9.64
N LEU A 199 16.91 -24.15 -8.89
CA LEU A 199 17.48 -24.65 -7.64
C LEU A 199 17.95 -26.11 -7.75
N SER A 200 17.74 -26.75 -8.91
CA SER A 200 18.27 -28.08 -9.23
C SER A 200 19.51 -27.97 -10.12
N THR A 201 20.50 -28.82 -9.87
CA THR A 201 21.75 -28.88 -10.66
C THR A 201 21.64 -29.76 -11.91
N GLN A 202 20.74 -30.76 -11.87
CA GLN A 202 20.45 -31.64 -12.99
C GLN A 202 19.30 -31.04 -13.80
N ILE A 203 19.64 -30.35 -14.88
CA ILE A 203 18.65 -29.70 -15.77
C ILE A 203 18.79 -30.30 -17.17
N PRO A 204 17.69 -30.80 -17.78
CA PRO A 204 17.74 -31.29 -19.16
C PRO A 204 18.16 -30.19 -20.15
N THR A 205 19.10 -30.52 -21.04
CA THR A 205 19.69 -29.60 -22.03
C THR A 205 18.64 -28.96 -22.94
N ASP A 206 17.63 -29.73 -23.35
CA ASP A 206 16.51 -29.26 -24.18
C ASP A 206 15.68 -28.17 -23.47
N ARG A 207 15.52 -28.27 -22.15
CA ARG A 207 14.80 -27.28 -21.35
C ARG A 207 15.58 -26.00 -21.15
N LEU A 208 16.90 -26.09 -20.96
CA LEU A 208 17.77 -24.91 -20.94
C LEU A 208 17.74 -24.18 -22.28
N LEU A 209 17.81 -24.91 -23.39
CA LEU A 209 17.69 -24.36 -24.75
C LEU A 209 16.34 -23.68 -24.97
N GLN A 210 15.25 -24.33 -24.55
CA GLN A 210 13.92 -23.76 -24.65
C GLN A 210 13.77 -22.48 -23.82
N ALA A 211 14.30 -22.46 -22.59
CA ALA A 211 14.31 -21.28 -21.73
C ALA A 211 15.14 -20.14 -22.34
N GLN A 212 16.32 -20.44 -22.89
CA GLN A 212 17.18 -19.46 -23.55
C GLN A 212 16.51 -18.87 -24.80
N ALA A 213 15.88 -19.70 -25.63
CA ALA A 213 15.13 -19.25 -26.79
C ALA A 213 13.95 -18.35 -26.39
N HIS A 214 13.24 -18.69 -25.30
CA HIS A 214 12.15 -17.87 -24.78
C HIS A 214 12.63 -16.53 -24.22
N CYS A 215 13.76 -16.52 -23.49
CA CYS A 215 14.44 -15.29 -23.06
C CYS A 215 14.81 -14.39 -24.25
N HIS A 216 15.30 -14.99 -25.35
CA HIS A 216 15.62 -14.24 -26.57
C HIS A 216 14.37 -13.63 -27.22
N GLN A 217 13.28 -14.40 -27.31
CA GLN A 217 12.00 -13.90 -27.82
C GLN A 217 11.47 -12.74 -26.96
N LEU A 218 11.43 -12.90 -25.64
CA LEU A 218 11.00 -11.85 -24.72
C LEU A 218 11.89 -10.61 -24.82
N THR A 219 13.19 -10.80 -25.02
CA THR A 219 14.12 -9.68 -25.27
C THR A 219 13.73 -8.92 -26.53
N GLN A 220 13.43 -9.59 -27.65
CA GLN A 220 12.99 -8.92 -28.88
C GLN A 220 11.69 -8.15 -28.70
N GLU A 221 10.76 -8.67 -27.90
CA GLU A 221 9.46 -8.03 -27.63
C GLU A 221 9.57 -6.81 -26.69
N LEU A 222 10.47 -6.87 -25.71
CA LEU A 222 10.52 -5.91 -24.60
C LEU A 222 11.65 -4.88 -24.71
N ARG A 223 12.69 -5.13 -25.52
CA ARG A 223 13.88 -4.27 -25.56
C ARG A 223 13.51 -2.83 -25.91
N GLY A 224 14.06 -1.90 -25.14
CA GLY A 224 13.83 -0.46 -25.30
C GLY A 224 12.52 0.04 -24.70
N GLN A 225 11.65 -0.84 -24.19
CA GLN A 225 10.49 -0.39 -23.42
C GLN A 225 10.98 0.32 -22.16
N VAL A 226 10.48 1.54 -21.97
CA VAL A 226 10.79 2.37 -20.81
C VAL A 226 9.95 1.88 -19.64
N LEU A 227 10.62 1.54 -18.55
CA LEU A 227 9.96 1.43 -17.27
C LEU A 227 10.06 2.80 -16.61
N ASP A 228 8.92 3.46 -16.33
CA ASP A 228 8.90 4.65 -15.49
C ASP A 228 9.24 4.23 -14.05
N THR A 229 10.53 4.02 -13.79
CA THR A 229 11.08 3.86 -12.47
C THR A 229 11.09 5.23 -11.80
N ASN A 230 9.92 5.66 -11.33
CA ASN A 230 9.88 6.74 -10.37
C ASN A 230 10.68 6.29 -9.14
N ILE A 231 11.90 6.83 -8.97
CA ILE A 231 12.42 7.05 -7.64
C ILE A 231 11.48 8.09 -7.02
N LYS A 232 10.35 7.66 -6.46
CA LYS A 232 9.63 8.56 -5.58
C LYS A 232 10.58 8.84 -4.43
N TYR A 233 10.51 10.04 -3.86
CA TYR A 233 11.29 10.48 -2.69
C TYR A 233 11.19 9.56 -1.43
N ASN A 234 10.53 8.40 -1.53
CA ASN A 234 10.27 7.40 -0.50
C ASN A 234 10.62 5.95 -0.90
N SER A 235 11.19 5.68 -2.08
CA SER A 235 11.34 4.30 -2.61
C SER A 235 12.70 3.65 -2.37
N TYR A 236 13.51 4.16 -1.43
CA TYR A 236 14.60 3.35 -0.89
C TYR A 236 13.99 2.37 0.09
N ILE A 237 13.96 1.10 -0.28
CA ILE A 237 13.84 0.06 0.72
C ILE A 237 15.25 -0.13 1.23
N LEU A 238 15.49 0.36 2.46
CA LEU A 238 16.58 -0.15 3.26
C LEU A 238 16.11 -1.53 3.72
N PHE A 239 16.59 -2.55 3.03
CA PHE A 239 16.41 -3.92 3.44
C PHE A 239 17.35 -4.15 4.63
N LEU A 240 16.82 -3.96 5.84
CA LEU A 240 17.46 -4.37 7.09
C LEU A 240 16.95 -5.78 7.39
N LEU A 241 17.81 -6.77 7.23
CA LEU A 241 17.55 -8.09 7.78
C LEU A 241 17.78 -8.01 9.30
N GLU A 242 16.82 -7.44 10.02
CA GLU A 242 16.77 -7.47 11.48
C GLU A 242 16.13 -8.80 11.91
N GLN A 243 16.89 -9.60 12.67
CA GLN A 243 16.32 -10.75 13.35
C GLN A 243 15.44 -10.26 14.50
N THR A 244 14.13 -10.45 14.38
CA THR A 244 13.25 -10.46 15.55
C THR A 244 12.44 -11.75 15.53
N ASP A 245 12.74 -12.62 16.50
CA ASP A 245 11.93 -13.76 16.96
C ASP A 245 11.65 -14.87 15.93
N GLY A 246 12.70 -15.53 15.43
CA GLY A 246 12.58 -16.86 14.81
C GLY A 246 11.73 -16.91 13.52
N SER A 247 11.41 -15.77 12.94
CA SER A 247 10.72 -15.64 11.66
C SER A 247 11.56 -14.79 10.71
N SER A 248 11.92 -15.34 9.55
CA SER A 248 12.42 -14.52 8.45
C SER A 248 11.29 -13.70 7.86
N CYS A 249 10.97 -12.60 8.50
CA CYS A 249 10.08 -11.62 7.92
C CYS A 249 10.90 -10.73 6.99
N LEU A 250 10.43 -10.57 5.74
CA LEU A 250 10.87 -9.49 4.86
C LEU A 250 10.41 -8.17 5.52
N SER A 251 11.25 -7.56 6.35
CA SER A 251 10.98 -6.23 6.90
C SER A 251 11.34 -5.18 5.86
N PHE A 252 10.33 -4.74 5.12
CA PHE A 252 10.44 -3.54 4.29
C PHE A 252 10.54 -2.31 5.20
N LEU A 253 11.76 -1.85 5.48
CA LEU A 253 11.95 -0.50 5.95
C LEU A 253 12.02 0.40 4.72
N ASN A 254 10.85 0.92 4.32
CA ASN A 254 10.84 2.20 3.64
C ASN A 254 11.66 3.15 4.51
N LEU A 255 12.69 3.80 3.96
CA LEU A 255 13.34 4.88 4.70
C LEU A 255 12.24 5.79 5.23
N PRO A 256 12.09 5.93 6.56
CA PRO A 256 11.06 6.80 7.11
C PRO A 256 11.38 8.18 6.57
N PRO A 257 10.52 8.83 5.78
CA PRO A 257 10.86 10.08 5.13
C PRO A 257 11.32 11.12 6.16
N SER A 258 12.64 11.36 6.22
CA SER A 258 13.31 12.49 6.84
C SER A 258 12.58 13.04 8.07
N THR A 259 12.25 12.22 9.09
CA THR A 259 11.57 12.65 10.34
C THR A 259 10.40 13.65 10.19
N HIS A 260 9.79 13.79 9.01
CA HIS A 260 8.87 14.90 8.71
C HIS A 260 7.87 14.64 7.57
N MET A 261 7.69 13.42 7.02
CA MET A 261 6.56 13.22 6.09
C MET A 261 5.69 11.99 6.40
N SER A 262 4.51 12.28 6.96
CA SER A 262 3.37 11.37 7.09
C SER A 262 3.04 10.61 5.80
N VAL A 263 2.70 9.31 5.91
CA VAL A 263 1.98 8.56 4.86
C VAL A 263 0.82 9.43 4.37
N GLN A 264 0.84 9.78 3.08
CA GLN A 264 -0.27 10.52 2.49
C GLN A 264 -1.35 9.54 2.09
N ILE A 265 -2.62 9.92 2.26
CA ILE A 265 -3.74 9.14 1.72
C ILE A 265 -3.64 8.91 0.21
N ALA A 266 -2.93 9.80 -0.50
CA ALA A 266 -2.64 9.64 -1.92
C ALA A 266 -1.80 8.39 -2.27
N ASP A 267 -1.16 7.76 -1.27
CA ASP A 267 -0.40 6.53 -1.45
C ASP A 267 -1.21 5.26 -1.13
N LEU A 268 -2.46 5.40 -0.63
CA LEU A 268 -3.35 4.25 -0.44
C LEU A 268 -3.85 3.72 -1.79
N PRO A 269 -3.93 2.39 -1.98
CA PRO A 269 -4.54 1.81 -3.16
C PRO A 269 -5.96 2.31 -3.37
N VAL A 270 -6.28 2.74 -4.60
CA VAL A 270 -7.65 3.09 -4.99
C VAL A 270 -8.35 1.84 -5.49
N ILE A 271 -9.36 1.39 -4.75
CA ILE A 271 -10.22 0.26 -5.12
C ILE A 271 -11.25 0.75 -6.14
N ASP A 272 -11.16 0.25 -7.37
CA ASP A 272 -12.11 0.59 -8.43
C ASP A 272 -13.25 -0.43 -8.45
N LEU A 273 -14.42 -0.04 -7.94
CA LEU A 273 -15.59 -0.92 -7.87
C LEU A 273 -16.16 -1.25 -9.24
N ALA A 274 -15.93 -0.44 -10.28
CA ALA A 274 -16.41 -0.76 -11.61
C ALA A 274 -15.78 -2.07 -12.12
N LYS A 275 -14.49 -2.28 -11.82
CA LYS A 275 -13.77 -3.52 -12.17
C LYS A 275 -14.35 -4.73 -11.45
N TYR A 276 -14.62 -4.58 -10.15
CA TYR A 276 -15.20 -5.65 -9.35
C TYR A 276 -16.62 -6.01 -9.81
N MET A 277 -17.47 -5.00 -10.00
CA MET A 277 -18.86 -5.20 -10.45
C MET A 277 -18.94 -5.82 -11.85
N ALA A 278 -17.98 -5.53 -12.73
CA ALA A 278 -17.92 -6.10 -14.07
C ALA A 278 -17.54 -7.59 -14.08
N ASN A 279 -16.75 -8.07 -13.11
CA ASN A 279 -16.27 -9.45 -13.07
C ASN A 279 -16.06 -9.95 -11.63
N ARG A 280 -17.17 -10.22 -10.93
CA ARG A 280 -17.15 -10.65 -9.53
C ARG A 280 -16.41 -11.97 -9.31
N GLU A 281 -16.47 -12.90 -10.26
CA GLU A 281 -15.86 -14.23 -10.14
C GLU A 281 -14.32 -14.18 -10.17
N GLN A 282 -13.73 -13.25 -10.94
CA GLN A 282 -12.28 -13.06 -11.02
C GLN A 282 -11.77 -11.93 -10.11
N GLY A 283 -12.65 -11.30 -9.32
CA GLY A 283 -12.33 -10.16 -8.44
C GLY A 283 -11.56 -10.50 -7.17
N GLY A 284 -11.17 -11.77 -6.96
CA GLY A 284 -10.54 -12.25 -5.72
C GLY A 284 -9.30 -11.45 -5.28
N ASP A 285 -8.49 -11.01 -6.24
CA ASP A 285 -7.31 -10.18 -5.96
C ASP A 285 -7.69 -8.81 -5.37
N GLN A 286 -8.75 -8.17 -5.86
CA GLN A 286 -9.21 -6.89 -5.31
C GLN A 286 -9.86 -7.06 -3.93
N CYS A 287 -10.57 -8.17 -3.71
CA CYS A 287 -11.11 -8.52 -2.38
C CYS A 287 -10.00 -8.65 -1.34
N ARG A 288 -8.89 -9.32 -1.69
CA ARG A 288 -7.71 -9.42 -0.82
C ARG A 288 -7.12 -8.04 -0.51
N VAL A 289 -7.00 -7.17 -1.51
CA VAL A 289 -6.47 -5.80 -1.29
C VAL A 289 -7.38 -4.98 -0.36
N VAL A 290 -8.71 -5.11 -0.47
CA VAL A 290 -9.67 -4.47 0.45
C VAL A 290 -9.41 -4.93 1.89
N ALA A 291 -9.35 -6.25 2.12
CA ALA A 291 -9.09 -6.81 3.44
C ALA A 291 -7.73 -6.38 4.00
N GLU A 292 -6.67 -6.40 3.16
CA GLU A 292 -5.33 -5.94 3.55
C GLU A 292 -5.31 -4.45 3.92
N CYS A 293 -6.03 -3.59 3.19
CA CYS A 293 -6.07 -2.17 3.51
C CYS A 293 -6.79 -1.91 4.84
N LEU A 294 -7.94 -2.56 5.07
CA LEU A 294 -8.65 -2.47 6.34
C LEU A 294 -7.79 -3.01 7.49
N TYR A 295 -7.10 -4.14 7.28
CA TYR A 295 -6.23 -4.74 8.29
C TYR A 295 -5.02 -3.86 8.61
N LYS A 296 -4.30 -3.38 7.60
CA LYS A 296 -3.01 -2.68 7.77
C LYS A 296 -3.20 -1.21 8.14
N TYR A 297 -4.11 -0.53 7.46
CA TYR A 297 -4.28 0.92 7.56
C TYR A 297 -5.52 1.32 8.35
N GLY A 298 -6.51 0.43 8.47
CA GLY A 298 -7.83 0.77 9.02
C GLY A 298 -8.67 1.64 8.07
N VAL A 299 -8.18 1.89 6.86
CA VAL A 299 -8.78 2.80 5.89
C VAL A 299 -8.42 2.38 4.46
N LEU A 300 -9.28 2.72 3.50
CA LEU A 300 -9.03 2.57 2.07
C LEU A 300 -9.67 3.70 1.27
N VAL A 301 -9.22 3.86 0.02
CA VAL A 301 -9.84 4.78 -0.95
C VAL A 301 -10.58 3.95 -1.98
N VAL A 302 -11.80 4.36 -2.32
CA VAL A 302 -12.64 3.66 -3.28
C VAL A 302 -13.13 4.61 -4.37
N ARG A 303 -13.21 4.12 -5.61
CA ARG A 303 -13.88 4.77 -6.72
C ARG A 303 -15.11 3.96 -7.07
N ASP A 304 -16.28 4.57 -6.93
CA ASP A 304 -17.55 3.98 -7.33
C ASP A 304 -18.09 4.75 -8.55
N PRO A 305 -18.34 4.11 -9.70
CA PRO A 305 -18.85 4.81 -10.89
C PRO A 305 -20.21 5.48 -10.66
N ARG A 306 -20.95 5.10 -9.61
CA ARG A 306 -22.26 5.69 -9.25
C ARG A 306 -22.13 6.97 -8.44
N ALA A 307 -21.01 7.19 -7.74
CA ALA A 307 -20.77 8.32 -6.85
C ALA A 307 -19.83 9.34 -7.53
N THR A 308 -20.41 10.23 -8.34
CA THR A 308 -19.63 11.20 -9.12
C THR A 308 -19.22 12.41 -8.30
N GLU A 309 -18.22 13.16 -8.79
CA GLU A 309 -17.83 14.43 -8.16
C GLU A 309 -18.95 15.48 -8.24
N ASP A 310 -19.74 15.50 -9.32
CA ASP A 310 -20.87 16.43 -9.48
C ASP A 310 -21.98 16.16 -8.46
N ASP A 311 -22.25 14.89 -8.18
CA ASP A 311 -23.19 14.50 -7.12
C ASP A 311 -22.69 14.91 -5.73
N ASN A 312 -21.39 14.70 -5.46
CA ASN A 312 -20.76 15.16 -4.22
C ASN A 312 -20.87 16.69 -4.09
N ASN A 313 -20.62 17.44 -5.16
CA ASN A 313 -20.74 18.90 -5.17
C ASN A 313 -22.19 19.34 -4.93
N THR A 314 -23.17 18.74 -5.62
CA THR A 314 -24.60 19.03 -5.41
C THR A 314 -25.00 18.84 -3.95
N PHE A 315 -24.55 17.74 -3.34
CA PHE A 315 -24.77 17.47 -1.92
C PHE A 315 -24.09 18.50 -1.01
N VAL A 316 -22.80 18.77 -1.22
CA VAL A 316 -22.02 19.71 -0.40
C VAL A 316 -22.58 21.12 -0.49
N ASP A 317 -22.97 21.59 -1.68
CA ASP A 317 -23.52 22.94 -1.89
C ASP A 317 -24.85 23.14 -1.16
N MET A 318 -25.70 22.10 -1.10
CA MET A 318 -26.92 22.14 -0.27
C MET A 318 -26.58 22.19 1.22
N MET A 319 -25.62 21.36 1.68
CA MET A 319 -25.25 21.32 3.08
C MET A 319 -24.59 22.62 3.55
N GLU A 320 -23.74 23.24 2.72
CA GLU A 320 -23.12 24.54 3.01
C GLU A 320 -24.19 25.63 3.19
N ARG A 321 -25.17 25.73 2.28
CA ARG A 321 -26.32 26.65 2.44
C ARG A 321 -27.10 26.40 3.72
N TYR A 322 -27.35 25.14 4.06
CA TYR A 322 -28.08 24.78 5.28
C TYR A 322 -27.33 25.22 6.54
N PHE A 323 -26.05 24.85 6.67
CA PHE A 323 -25.25 25.21 7.84
C PHE A 323 -24.99 26.71 7.95
N GLU A 324 -25.02 27.45 6.84
CA GLU A 324 -24.90 28.91 6.83
C GLU A 324 -26.18 29.62 7.29
N GLN A 325 -27.36 29.11 6.94
CA GLN A 325 -28.63 29.85 7.06
C GLN A 325 -29.52 29.43 8.24
N THR A 326 -29.35 28.22 8.77
CA THR A 326 -30.26 27.68 9.80
C THR A 326 -29.86 28.06 11.23
N ASP A 327 -30.85 28.14 12.13
CA ASP A 327 -30.65 28.39 13.56
C ASP A 327 -30.39 27.11 14.37
N PHE A 328 -30.42 25.95 13.69
CA PHE A 328 -30.37 24.59 14.23
C PHE A 328 -31.48 24.21 15.24
N LYS A 329 -32.35 25.13 15.65
CA LYS A 329 -33.34 24.88 16.71
C LYS A 329 -34.54 24.11 16.19
N GLN A 330 -35.05 24.49 15.02
CA GLN A 330 -36.25 23.87 14.45
C GLN A 330 -36.00 22.42 14.02
N ASP A 331 -34.77 22.15 13.60
CA ASP A 331 -34.37 20.88 13.02
C ASP A 331 -33.79 19.89 14.04
N ALA A 332 -33.61 20.31 15.31
CA ALA A 332 -33.08 19.46 16.37
C ALA A 332 -34.17 18.62 17.04
N ARG A 333 -33.80 17.43 17.54
CA ARG A 333 -34.65 16.59 18.40
C ARG A 333 -33.91 16.20 19.68
N PRO A 334 -33.90 17.08 20.70
CA PRO A 334 -33.24 16.81 21.98
C PRO A 334 -33.73 15.52 22.66
N GLU A 335 -35.00 15.17 22.48
CA GLU A 335 -35.63 13.96 23.02
C GLU A 335 -35.02 12.67 22.47
N TYR A 336 -34.37 12.73 21.30
CA TYR A 336 -33.62 11.63 20.70
C TYR A 336 -32.10 11.80 20.88
N SER A 337 -31.68 12.48 21.94
CA SER A 337 -30.27 12.76 22.23
C SER A 337 -29.55 13.45 21.07
N TYR A 338 -30.28 14.28 20.30
CA TYR A 338 -29.80 14.95 19.09
C TYR A 338 -29.35 14.01 17.94
N GLN A 339 -29.73 12.73 17.96
CA GLN A 339 -29.38 11.79 16.87
C GLN A 339 -30.42 11.74 15.73
N VAL A 340 -31.38 12.66 15.72
CA VAL A 340 -32.41 12.80 14.67
C VAL A 340 -32.49 14.27 14.29
N GLY A 341 -32.32 14.58 13.00
CA GLY A 341 -32.19 15.95 12.54
C GLY A 341 -30.80 16.51 12.87
N VAL A 342 -30.71 17.72 13.44
CA VAL A 342 -29.42 18.37 13.70
C VAL A 342 -28.96 18.30 15.15
N THR A 343 -27.69 17.98 15.33
CA THR A 343 -26.87 18.29 16.51
C THR A 343 -26.20 19.65 16.28
N PRO A 344 -26.51 20.69 17.06
CA PRO A 344 -25.82 21.97 16.99
C PRO A 344 -24.37 21.89 17.51
N GLU A 345 -23.56 22.89 17.15
CA GLU A 345 -22.21 23.09 17.71
C GLU A 345 -22.21 23.08 19.25
N HIS A 346 -21.13 22.62 19.87
CA HIS A 346 -20.93 22.56 21.34
C HIS A 346 -21.87 21.61 22.09
N LEU A 347 -22.45 20.60 21.42
CA LEU A 347 -23.24 19.55 22.08
C LEU A 347 -22.49 18.21 22.17
N GLU A 348 -21.79 17.82 21.11
CA GLU A 348 -21.01 16.58 21.10
C GLU A 348 -19.66 16.75 21.81
N ARG A 349 -19.19 15.68 22.44
CA ARG A 349 -17.83 15.57 22.98
C ARG A 349 -17.21 14.26 22.53
N ALA A 350 -15.99 14.31 22.00
CA ALA A 350 -15.22 13.11 21.71
C ALA A 350 -14.98 12.28 22.98
N ARG A 351 -14.93 10.95 22.84
CA ARG A 351 -14.56 10.06 23.95
C ARG A 351 -13.13 10.38 24.43
N ASN A 352 -12.90 10.25 25.72
CA ASN A 352 -11.57 10.50 26.28
C ASN A 352 -10.59 9.38 25.85
N HIS A 353 -9.64 9.74 25.00
CA HIS A 353 -8.57 8.86 24.52
C HIS A 353 -7.17 9.37 24.89
N CYS A 354 -7.06 10.12 25.98
CA CYS A 354 -5.80 10.78 26.38
C CYS A 354 -4.66 9.81 26.58
N ASN A 355 -4.87 8.72 27.31
CA ASN A 355 -3.84 7.69 27.50
C ASN A 355 -3.32 7.13 26.17
N ARG A 356 -4.19 6.98 25.15
CA ARG A 356 -3.78 6.52 23.81
C ARG A 356 -3.07 7.62 23.04
N ALA A 357 -3.49 8.88 23.17
CA ALA A 357 -2.83 10.00 22.53
C ALA A 357 -1.41 10.21 23.09
N GLU A 358 -1.23 10.04 24.41
CA GLU A 358 0.06 10.18 25.09
C GLU A 358 1.09 9.14 24.65
N THR A 359 0.65 7.93 24.28
CA THR A 359 1.53 6.87 23.75
C THR A 359 2.01 7.12 22.32
N LEU A 360 1.45 8.11 21.61
CA LEU A 360 1.91 8.46 20.27
C LEU A 360 3.14 9.36 20.34
N ASP A 361 4.02 9.22 19.35
CA ASP A 361 5.12 10.16 19.12
C ASP A 361 4.59 11.59 19.02
N GLU A 362 5.36 12.54 19.56
CA GLU A 362 4.94 13.94 19.68
C GLU A 362 4.46 14.54 18.34
N ALA A 363 5.14 14.23 17.24
CA ALA A 363 4.77 14.65 15.89
C ALA A 363 3.39 14.12 15.43
N HIS A 364 3.00 12.95 15.92
CA HIS A 364 1.76 12.26 15.58
C HIS A 364 0.64 12.46 16.60
N ARG A 365 0.90 13.12 17.74
CA ARG A 365 -0.15 13.41 18.71
C ARG A 365 -1.29 14.23 18.09
N PRO A 366 -2.55 13.93 18.44
CA PRO A 366 -3.67 14.79 18.12
C PRO A 366 -3.52 16.12 18.86
N VAL A 367 -3.98 17.19 18.21
CA VAL A 367 -4.09 18.52 18.83
C VAL A 367 -5.30 18.64 19.75
N THR A 368 -6.17 17.62 19.78
CA THR A 368 -7.31 17.54 20.70
C THR A 368 -6.84 17.63 22.15
N LEU A 369 -7.48 18.51 22.91
CA LEU A 369 -7.20 18.69 24.33
C LEU A 369 -7.51 17.42 25.12
N CYS A 370 -6.85 17.32 26.28
CA CYS A 370 -7.00 16.21 27.20
C CYS A 370 -7.40 16.71 28.60
N PRO A 371 -8.66 16.52 29.02
CA PRO A 371 -9.76 15.84 28.32
C PRO A 371 -10.31 16.64 27.11
N PRO A 372 -11.01 15.97 26.16
CA PRO A 372 -11.57 16.66 24.98
C PRO A 372 -12.58 17.75 25.33
N GLU A 373 -12.50 18.86 24.60
CA GLU A 373 -13.50 19.92 24.61
C GLU A 373 -14.79 19.51 23.87
N LEU A 374 -15.83 20.35 23.96
CA LEU A 374 -17.02 20.17 23.14
C LEU A 374 -16.69 20.48 21.67
N ASP A 375 -17.16 19.63 20.76
CA ASP A 375 -16.88 19.76 19.34
C ASP A 375 -17.52 21.05 18.79
N LYS A 376 -16.75 21.77 17.97
CA LYS A 376 -17.18 23.02 17.31
C LYS A 376 -18.03 22.77 16.07
N LYS A 377 -18.18 21.50 15.67
CA LYS A 377 -18.97 21.07 14.51
C LYS A 377 -20.47 20.97 14.84
N SER A 378 -21.29 21.25 13.83
CA SER A 378 -22.68 20.78 13.78
C SER A 378 -22.74 19.50 12.95
N ARG A 379 -23.73 18.64 13.21
CA ARG A 379 -23.95 17.41 12.44
C ARG A 379 -25.43 17.21 12.18
N PHE A 380 -25.80 16.90 10.95
CA PHE A 380 -27.16 16.47 10.64
C PHE A 380 -27.20 14.96 10.47
N PHE A 381 -28.25 14.29 10.94
CA PHE A 381 -28.46 12.86 10.77
C PHE A 381 -29.63 12.61 9.82
N TRP A 382 -29.31 12.05 8.65
CA TRP A 382 -30.28 11.60 7.67
C TRP A 382 -30.33 10.06 7.64
N ARG A 383 -31.55 9.53 7.60
CA ARG A 383 -31.81 8.10 7.57
C ARG A 383 -31.60 7.55 6.16
N THR A 384 -30.76 6.53 6.04
CA THR A 384 -30.49 5.87 4.75
C THR A 384 -30.88 4.39 4.79
N GLY A 385 -31.42 3.88 3.69
CA GLY A 385 -31.83 2.48 3.57
C GLY A 385 -33.13 2.12 4.34
N PRO A 386 -33.62 0.89 4.17
CA PRO A 386 -34.88 0.45 4.76
C PRO A 386 -34.78 0.28 6.27
N ARG A 387 -35.89 0.55 6.98
CA ARG A 387 -36.03 0.28 8.41
C ARG A 387 -36.94 -0.92 8.67
N PRO A 388 -36.73 -1.64 9.79
CA PRO A 388 -37.63 -2.73 10.15
C PRO A 388 -39.03 -2.16 10.47
N PRO A 389 -40.12 -2.77 9.99
CA PRO A 389 -41.48 -2.25 10.21
C PRO A 389 -41.91 -2.29 11.68
N LYS A 390 -41.31 -3.18 12.48
CA LYS A 390 -41.50 -3.27 13.93
C LYS A 390 -40.14 -3.43 14.59
N THR A 391 -39.85 -2.59 15.59
CA THR A 391 -38.59 -2.61 16.34
C THR A 391 -38.82 -2.27 17.81
N GLN A 392 -37.95 -2.80 18.67
CA GLN A 392 -37.86 -2.38 20.07
C GLN A 392 -37.04 -1.09 20.25
N PHE A 393 -36.28 -0.68 19.22
CA PHE A 393 -35.42 0.51 19.20
C PHE A 393 -36.11 1.62 18.40
N THR A 394 -37.23 2.12 18.92
CA THR A 394 -38.10 3.06 18.20
C THR A 394 -37.41 4.36 17.81
N GLU A 395 -36.46 4.81 18.62
CA GLU A 395 -35.63 5.99 18.40
C GLU A 395 -34.74 5.85 17.16
N LEU A 396 -34.23 4.65 16.86
CA LEU A 396 -33.48 4.38 15.62
C LEU A 396 -34.39 4.35 14.39
N ASN A 397 -35.70 4.30 14.58
CA ASN A 397 -36.70 4.34 13.51
C ASN A 397 -37.44 5.68 13.43
N ALA A 398 -37.07 6.67 14.25
CA ALA A 398 -37.71 7.97 14.25
C ALA A 398 -37.77 8.59 12.85
N GLU A 399 -38.83 9.36 12.59
CA GLU A 399 -38.99 10.01 11.28
C GLU A 399 -37.92 11.07 11.06
N PRO A 400 -37.36 11.14 9.83
CA PRO A 400 -36.32 12.11 9.52
C PRO A 400 -36.89 13.53 9.54
N VAL A 401 -36.00 14.49 9.80
CA VAL A 401 -36.34 15.92 9.75
C VAL A 401 -36.03 16.48 8.37
N ILE A 402 -36.98 17.22 7.81
CA ILE A 402 -36.81 17.94 6.54
C ILE A 402 -36.82 19.45 6.85
N PRO A 403 -35.70 20.16 6.65
CA PRO A 403 -35.64 21.61 6.81
C PRO A 403 -36.58 22.33 5.85
N LYS A 404 -37.46 23.19 6.38
CA LYS A 404 -38.52 23.85 5.60
C LYS A 404 -38.03 24.68 4.41
N ALA A 405 -36.84 25.25 4.50
CA ALA A 405 -36.27 26.12 3.47
C ALA A 405 -35.60 25.34 2.32
N PHE A 406 -35.53 24.01 2.40
CA PHE A 406 -34.80 23.15 1.48
C PHE A 406 -35.74 22.10 0.87
N PRO A 407 -36.61 22.48 -0.09
CA PRO A 407 -37.53 21.53 -0.73
C PRO A 407 -36.80 20.37 -1.46
N GLU A 408 -35.54 20.55 -1.83
CA GLU A 408 -34.67 19.57 -2.46
C GLU A 408 -34.00 18.58 -1.49
N TRP A 409 -34.21 18.74 -0.18
CA TRP A 409 -33.46 18.03 0.87
C TRP A 409 -33.51 16.52 0.76
N GLU A 410 -34.72 15.94 0.74
CA GLU A 410 -34.93 14.50 0.67
C GLU A 410 -34.28 13.91 -0.59
N ASN A 411 -34.55 14.51 -1.75
CA ASN A 411 -33.97 14.06 -3.02
C ASN A 411 -32.44 14.07 -3.01
N THR A 412 -31.83 15.13 -2.47
CA THR A 412 -30.37 15.29 -2.44
C THR A 412 -29.71 14.36 -1.42
N MET A 413 -30.30 14.25 -0.22
CA MET A 413 -29.84 13.36 0.84
C MET A 413 -29.94 11.89 0.42
N ASP A 414 -31.06 11.48 -0.17
CA ASP A 414 -31.27 10.11 -0.62
C ASP A 414 -30.39 9.78 -1.82
N MET A 415 -30.22 10.71 -2.77
CA MET A 415 -29.30 10.53 -3.89
C MET A 415 -27.90 10.20 -3.38
N TRP A 416 -27.36 11.03 -2.49
CA TRP A 416 -25.98 10.87 -2.03
C TRP A 416 -25.82 9.70 -1.06
N GLY A 417 -26.73 9.59 -0.09
CA GLY A 417 -26.73 8.53 0.92
C GLY A 417 -26.86 7.14 0.30
N ASN A 418 -27.75 6.95 -0.66
CA ASN A 418 -27.93 5.64 -1.30
C ASN A 418 -26.72 5.24 -2.15
N LYS A 419 -26.06 6.20 -2.81
CA LYS A 419 -24.80 5.94 -3.54
C LYS A 419 -23.68 5.49 -2.61
N MET A 420 -23.51 6.18 -1.48
CA MET A 420 -22.54 5.80 -0.45
C MET A 420 -22.86 4.43 0.16
N LEU A 421 -24.11 4.17 0.51
CA LEU A 421 -24.54 2.90 1.07
C LEU A 421 -24.32 1.74 0.07
N ALA A 422 -24.61 1.97 -1.21
CA ALA A 422 -24.35 0.99 -2.26
C ALA A 422 -22.85 0.67 -2.41
N ALA A 423 -21.97 1.67 -2.32
CA ALA A 423 -20.52 1.44 -2.32
C ALA A 423 -20.08 0.60 -1.10
N VAL A 424 -20.61 0.89 0.09
CA VAL A 424 -20.35 0.11 1.31
C VAL A 424 -20.81 -1.34 1.15
N HIS A 425 -21.98 -1.57 0.54
CA HIS A 425 -22.49 -2.93 0.28
C HIS A 425 -21.54 -3.77 -0.59
N GLU A 426 -20.90 -3.17 -1.59
CA GLU A 426 -19.87 -3.85 -2.39
C GLU A 426 -18.62 -4.12 -1.55
N LEU A 427 -18.15 -3.12 -0.81
CA LEU A 427 -16.92 -3.23 -0.03
C LEU A 427 -17.01 -4.26 1.10
N VAL A 428 -18.17 -4.42 1.75
CA VAL A 428 -18.30 -5.45 2.79
C VAL A 428 -18.31 -6.86 2.19
N GLU A 429 -18.82 -7.06 0.97
CA GLU A 429 -18.70 -8.34 0.27
C GLU A 429 -17.25 -8.63 -0.09
N MET A 430 -16.57 -7.63 -0.67
CA MET A 430 -15.15 -7.72 -0.98
C MET A 430 -14.30 -8.01 0.26
N ALA A 431 -14.57 -7.33 1.38
CA ALA A 431 -13.90 -7.55 2.65
C ALA A 431 -14.14 -8.97 3.18
N ALA A 432 -15.37 -9.47 3.14
CA ALA A 432 -15.69 -10.83 3.57
C ALA A 432 -14.93 -11.88 2.75
N ILE A 433 -14.94 -11.74 1.41
CA ILE A 433 -14.20 -12.64 0.51
C ILE A 433 -12.69 -12.55 0.77
N GLY A 434 -12.14 -11.34 0.92
CA GLY A 434 -10.71 -11.12 1.20
C GLY A 434 -10.26 -11.71 2.53
N LEU A 435 -11.15 -11.74 3.52
CA LEU A 435 -10.96 -12.40 4.82
C LEU A 435 -11.27 -13.90 4.80
N ARG A 436 -11.60 -14.47 3.63
CA ARG A 436 -11.98 -15.89 3.45
C ARG A 436 -13.23 -16.29 4.25
N LEU A 437 -14.16 -15.36 4.41
CA LEU A 437 -15.50 -15.60 4.96
C LEU A 437 -16.51 -15.84 3.82
N GLU A 438 -17.71 -16.28 4.17
CA GLU A 438 -18.84 -16.28 3.22
C GLU A 438 -19.05 -14.85 2.68
N LYS A 439 -19.28 -14.72 1.36
CA LYS A 439 -19.36 -13.41 0.69
C LYS A 439 -20.37 -12.44 1.33
N ASP A 440 -21.42 -12.95 1.96
CA ASP A 440 -22.50 -12.17 2.56
C ASP A 440 -22.42 -12.12 4.10
N ALA A 441 -21.31 -12.56 4.70
CA ALA A 441 -21.10 -12.61 6.16
C ALA A 441 -21.36 -11.27 6.86
N PHE A 442 -20.99 -10.16 6.20
CA PHE A 442 -21.26 -8.81 6.67
C PHE A 442 -22.55 -8.23 6.09
N GLN A 443 -22.85 -8.45 4.81
CA GLN A 443 -24.05 -7.89 4.14
C GLN A 443 -25.35 -8.31 4.83
N LYS A 444 -25.48 -9.59 5.24
CA LYS A 444 -26.66 -10.09 5.96
C LYS A 444 -26.96 -9.26 7.21
N ARG A 445 -25.92 -8.77 7.90
CA ARG A 445 -26.01 -7.95 9.12
C ARG A 445 -26.35 -6.49 8.86
N MET A 446 -26.20 -6.03 7.62
CA MET A 446 -26.59 -4.68 7.19
C MET A 446 -28.07 -4.58 6.80
N THR A 447 -28.76 -5.71 6.63
CA THR A 447 -30.19 -5.74 6.31
C THR A 447 -30.99 -5.08 7.43
N TYR A 448 -31.79 -4.06 7.10
CA TYR A 448 -32.50 -3.21 8.08
C TYR A 448 -31.59 -2.54 9.11
N GLY A 449 -30.28 -2.45 8.82
CA GLY A 449 -29.31 -1.76 9.66
C GLY A 449 -29.65 -0.26 9.76
N PRO A 450 -29.40 0.37 10.91
CA PRO A 450 -29.75 1.77 11.10
C PRO A 450 -28.74 2.74 10.45
N HIS A 451 -28.53 2.62 9.13
CA HIS A 451 -27.53 3.41 8.38
C HIS A 451 -27.87 4.91 8.40
N LEU A 452 -26.85 5.74 8.64
CA LEU A 452 -27.01 7.18 8.73
C LEU A 452 -26.05 7.88 7.78
N LEU A 453 -26.57 8.79 6.97
CA LEU A 453 -25.79 9.83 6.32
C LEU A 453 -25.67 11.00 7.30
N ALA A 454 -24.44 11.32 7.70
CA ALA A 454 -24.19 12.25 8.80
C ALA A 454 -23.34 13.47 8.39
N PRO A 455 -23.81 14.36 7.49
CA PRO A 455 -23.03 15.51 7.07
C PRO A 455 -22.70 16.40 8.27
N THR A 456 -21.45 16.82 8.30
CA THR A 456 -20.87 17.61 9.38
C THR A 456 -20.47 18.97 8.82
N GLY A 457 -20.87 20.04 9.49
CA GLY A 457 -20.58 21.42 9.12
C GLY A 457 -19.83 22.16 10.22
N SER A 458 -19.06 23.18 9.85
CA SER A 458 -18.35 24.06 10.80
C SER A 458 -18.18 25.44 10.19
N ASN A 459 -18.32 26.48 11.00
CA ASN A 459 -18.20 27.85 10.54
C ASN A 459 -16.75 28.35 10.68
N PHE A 460 -16.00 28.41 9.58
CA PHE A 460 -14.62 28.90 9.59
C PHE A 460 -14.47 30.40 9.88
N ASN A 461 -15.52 31.21 9.72
CA ASN A 461 -15.49 32.61 10.18
C ASN A 461 -15.46 32.70 11.72
N LYS A 462 -15.83 31.61 12.41
CA LYS A 462 -15.82 31.48 13.88
C LYS A 462 -14.65 30.61 14.37
N TYR A 463 -14.31 29.55 13.64
CA TYR A 463 -13.33 28.52 14.03
C TYR A 463 -12.25 28.33 12.95
N GLY A 464 -11.50 29.40 12.66
CA GLY A 464 -10.49 29.43 11.60
C GLY A 464 -9.04 29.50 12.09
N ASN A 465 -8.79 29.40 13.40
CA ASN A 465 -7.45 29.55 13.94
C ASN A 465 -6.65 28.25 13.83
N LEU A 466 -5.33 28.37 13.79
CA LEU A 466 -4.44 27.21 13.88
C LEU A 466 -4.75 26.43 15.18
N ASN A 467 -4.90 25.12 15.05
CA ASN A 467 -5.27 24.18 16.12
C ASN A 467 -6.71 24.31 16.64
N ASP A 468 -7.62 25.02 15.95
CA ASP A 468 -9.05 24.85 16.20
C ASP A 468 -9.48 23.42 15.85
N VAL A 469 -9.83 22.64 16.88
CA VAL A 469 -10.32 21.27 16.73
C VAL A 469 -11.83 21.28 16.49
N LEU A 470 -12.24 21.04 15.25
CA LEU A 470 -13.67 20.99 14.90
C LEU A 470 -14.36 19.72 15.41
N ALA A 471 -13.66 18.60 15.33
CA ALA A 471 -14.07 17.30 15.86
C ALA A 471 -12.88 16.68 16.59
N GLY A 472 -13.04 16.36 17.87
CA GLY A 472 -11.97 15.77 18.69
C GLY A 472 -11.49 14.41 18.18
N TYR A 473 -10.28 14.00 18.54
CA TYR A 473 -9.70 12.70 18.23
C TYR A 473 -10.58 11.54 18.73
N HIS A 474 -11.04 10.69 17.83
CA HIS A 474 -11.91 9.55 18.11
C HIS A 474 -11.75 8.43 17.07
N TYR A 475 -12.42 7.31 17.33
CA TYR A 475 -12.68 6.27 16.34
C TYR A 475 -14.19 6.13 16.13
N ASP A 476 -14.58 5.62 14.97
CA ASP A 476 -15.97 5.33 14.68
C ASP A 476 -16.42 4.01 15.28
N LEU A 477 -17.70 3.93 15.63
CA LEU A 477 -18.29 2.76 16.30
C LEU A 477 -18.86 1.73 15.32
N ASN A 478 -19.40 2.19 14.19
CA ASN A 478 -20.16 1.38 13.24
C ASN A 478 -19.25 0.48 12.40
N LEU A 479 -19.83 -0.39 11.57
CA LEU A 479 -19.09 -1.37 10.77
C LEU A 479 -18.03 -0.71 9.87
N LEU A 480 -18.47 0.20 9.00
CA LEU A 480 -17.64 1.03 8.14
C LEU A 480 -18.20 2.46 8.14
N THR A 481 -17.31 3.45 8.03
CA THR A 481 -17.68 4.85 7.77
C THR A 481 -17.17 5.24 6.40
N ILE A 482 -18.02 5.84 5.58
CA ILE A 482 -17.67 6.33 4.24
C ILE A 482 -17.78 7.84 4.17
N HIS A 483 -16.77 8.49 3.60
CA HIS A 483 -16.68 9.93 3.48
C HIS A 483 -16.60 10.36 2.01
N GLY A 484 -17.41 11.36 1.68
CA GLY A 484 -17.28 12.14 0.45
C GLY A 484 -16.10 13.10 0.53
N LYS A 485 -15.74 13.68 -0.61
CA LYS A 485 -14.70 14.71 -0.68
C LYS A 485 -15.24 16.02 -0.10
N SER A 486 -14.61 16.51 0.96
CA SER A 486 -14.93 17.82 1.55
C SER A 486 -14.37 18.96 0.69
N ARG A 487 -15.04 20.12 0.70
CA ARG A 487 -14.59 21.35 0.01
C ARG A 487 -13.23 21.82 0.54
N PHE A 488 -13.10 21.81 1.86
CA PHE A 488 -11.89 22.21 2.57
C PHE A 488 -11.22 21.00 3.22
N ARG A 489 -9.89 21.00 3.23
CA ARG A 489 -9.09 19.96 3.89
C ARG A 489 -9.01 20.24 5.39
N GLY A 490 -8.74 19.20 6.18
CA GLY A 490 -8.59 19.33 7.62
C GLY A 490 -8.79 18.05 8.41
N LEU A 491 -9.32 17.00 7.76
CA LEU A 491 -9.43 15.68 8.38
C LEU A 491 -8.05 15.03 8.50
N TYR A 492 -7.67 14.70 9.73
CA TYR A 492 -6.55 13.82 10.02
C TYR A 492 -7.08 12.45 10.45
N ILE A 493 -6.39 11.40 10.03
CA ILE A 493 -6.60 10.04 10.52
C ILE A 493 -5.32 9.51 11.15
N TRP A 494 -5.44 8.45 11.93
CA TRP A 494 -4.32 7.75 12.53
C TRP A 494 -4.31 6.32 12.02
N LEU A 495 -3.21 5.94 11.38
CA LEU A 495 -3.00 4.57 10.91
C LEU A 495 -2.77 3.64 12.11
N ARG A 496 -2.84 2.32 11.91
CA ARG A 496 -2.68 1.36 13.02
C ARG A 496 -1.31 1.43 13.69
N ASN A 497 -0.27 1.88 12.99
CA ASN A 497 1.06 2.12 13.54
C ASN A 497 1.17 3.43 14.36
N GLY A 498 0.09 4.21 14.48
CA GLY A 498 0.07 5.47 15.23
C GLY A 498 0.42 6.71 14.42
N GLU A 499 0.81 6.56 13.15
CA GLU A 499 1.13 7.69 12.29
C GLU A 499 -0.10 8.54 11.97
N LYS A 500 0.03 9.85 12.16
CA LYS A 500 -0.97 10.85 11.77
C LYS A 500 -0.86 11.16 10.29
N ALA A 501 -1.96 11.01 9.55
CA ALA A 501 -2.03 11.27 8.10
C ALA A 501 -3.10 12.32 7.78
N LEU A 502 -2.75 13.32 6.97
CA LEU A 502 -3.72 14.27 6.42
C LEU A 502 -4.52 13.60 5.30
N VAL A 503 -5.84 13.62 5.41
CA VAL A 503 -6.73 13.06 4.39
C VAL A 503 -6.76 13.93 3.15
N ARG A 504 -6.50 13.30 2.00
CA ARG A 504 -6.76 13.87 0.67
C ARG A 504 -7.49 12.85 -0.18
N VAL A 505 -8.80 13.00 -0.29
CA VAL A 505 -9.64 12.16 -1.15
C VAL A 505 -9.44 12.61 -2.61
N PRO A 506 -8.99 11.72 -3.53
CA PRO A 506 -8.89 12.05 -4.95
C PRO A 506 -10.24 12.37 -5.58
N ASP A 507 -10.21 13.05 -6.72
CA ASP A 507 -11.41 13.40 -7.48
C ASP A 507 -12.14 12.12 -7.94
N GLY A 508 -13.46 12.12 -7.76
CA GLY A 508 -14.32 10.95 -8.02
C GLY A 508 -14.07 9.74 -7.09
N CYS A 509 -13.40 9.93 -5.95
CA CYS A 509 -13.19 8.88 -4.96
C CYS A 509 -13.89 9.18 -3.64
N LEU A 510 -14.04 8.15 -2.81
CA LEU A 510 -14.54 8.18 -1.44
C LEU A 510 -13.47 7.60 -0.51
N LEU A 511 -13.49 7.99 0.76
CA LEU A 511 -12.65 7.40 1.81
C LEU A 511 -13.50 6.46 2.65
N VAL A 512 -13.02 5.26 2.96
CA VAL A 512 -13.73 4.30 3.80
C VAL A 512 -12.85 3.87 4.96
N GLN A 513 -13.36 4.04 6.18
CA GLN A 513 -12.67 3.72 7.42
C GLN A 513 -13.36 2.54 8.13
N ALA A 514 -12.55 1.64 8.70
CA ALA A 514 -13.02 0.60 9.60
C ALA A 514 -13.44 1.20 10.94
N GLY A 515 -14.63 0.86 11.43
CA GLY A 515 -15.03 1.20 12.79
C GLY A 515 -14.96 0.01 13.75
N LYS A 516 -15.37 0.22 15.01
CA LYS A 516 -15.21 -0.81 16.05
C LYS A 516 -16.01 -2.09 15.82
N GLN A 517 -17.17 -2.01 15.16
CA GLN A 517 -17.96 -3.22 14.89
C GLN A 517 -17.21 -4.21 14.01
N ILE A 518 -16.50 -3.78 12.96
CA ILE A 518 -15.74 -4.72 12.13
C ILE A 518 -14.51 -5.25 12.89
N GLU A 519 -13.84 -4.41 13.68
CA GLU A 519 -12.72 -4.82 14.54
C GLU A 519 -13.11 -5.89 15.58
N TYR A 520 -14.35 -5.89 16.06
CA TYR A 520 -14.82 -6.96 16.96
C TYR A 520 -15.25 -8.23 16.23
N LEU A 521 -15.63 -8.12 14.95
CA LEU A 521 -16.10 -9.26 14.15
C LEU A 521 -14.96 -10.06 13.50
N THR A 522 -13.79 -9.44 13.34
CA THR A 522 -12.62 -9.99 12.63
C THR A 522 -11.41 -9.99 13.54
#